data_AF-A0A8S3CW52-F1
#
_entry.id   AF-A0A8S3CW52-F1
#
_cell.length_a   1.000
_cell.length_b   1.000
_cell.length_c   1.000
_cell.angle_alpha   90.00
_cell.angle_beta   90.00
_cell.angle_gamma   90.00
#
_symmetry.space_group_name_H-M   'P 1'
#
loop_
_entity.id
_entity.type
_entity.pdbx_description
1 polymer ?
#
loop_
_entity_poly.entity_id
_entity_poly.type
_entity_poly.pdbx_seq_one_letter_code
_entity_poly.pdbx_strand_id
1 'polypeptide(L)'
;MLLEILIVAILPTPITIQTSILQNERVVDAQVQLQPSIYNPHTTIIYANNNASSALLRLNTYLTNTNAAIDQISANTIVNKVVSEWTESEEIFVNKYQMGFGIFNNLTSTNLLLTFEVYFSTINYHTMATSLNVATTNLFQFYANSSLKSIVTTNQPLLTNEKLLVGQDLFFEMIYCFDTLPLSLFNFINSILAAIFIGILSSNVIRERLTHSKDLQLLTRLSKFTYWFSTAIYDFALCLILCSILTIIVKISAVYRVDSGAEVEIYVSNQHIGYFFLIFLLYSLTSL
;
A
#
# COMPACT_ATOMS: atom_id res chain seq x y z
N MET A 1 13.50 16.12 14.02
CA MET A 1 14.22 15.09 14.78
C MET A 1 13.38 13.84 15.06
N LEU A 2 12.36 13.86 15.94
CA LEU A 2 11.55 12.66 16.26
C LEU A 2 10.65 12.24 15.07
N LEU A 3 10.15 13.22 14.30
CA LEU A 3 9.32 13.01 13.12
C LEU A 3 10.08 12.38 11.94
N GLU A 4 11.38 12.61 11.80
CA GLU A 4 12.19 12.17 10.64
C GLU A 4 12.63 10.72 10.73
N ILE A 5 13.06 10.27 11.92
CA ILE A 5 13.32 8.86 12.18
C ILE A 5 11.99 8.08 12.14
N LEU A 6 10.89 8.70 12.58
CA LEU A 6 9.56 8.14 12.40
C LEU A 6 9.23 7.97 10.92
N ILE A 7 9.38 9.01 10.07
CA ILE A 7 9.05 8.94 8.64
C ILE A 7 9.91 7.91 7.88
N VAL A 8 11.23 7.89 8.11
CA VAL A 8 12.13 6.94 7.43
C VAL A 8 11.93 5.51 7.94
N ALA A 9 11.58 5.32 9.22
CA ALA A 9 11.24 4.00 9.77
C ALA A 9 9.77 3.58 9.55
N ILE A 10 8.89 4.47 9.06
CA ILE A 10 7.52 4.14 8.64
C ILE A 10 7.51 3.51 7.26
N LEU A 11 8.46 3.87 6.38
CA LEU A 11 8.49 3.38 5.01
C LEU A 11 8.89 1.89 5.01
N PRO A 12 7.97 0.97 4.66
CA PRO A 12 8.28 -0.44 4.60
C PRO A 12 9.40 -0.65 3.58
N THR A 13 10.42 -1.43 3.95
CA THR A 13 11.52 -1.66 3.02
C THR A 13 11.02 -2.56 1.89
N PRO A 14 11.54 -2.38 0.67
CA PRO A 14 11.22 -3.20 -0.50
C PRO A 14 11.43 -4.68 -0.23
N ILE A 15 12.42 -5.06 0.59
CA ILE A 15 12.62 -6.45 1.02
C ILE A 15 11.44 -6.90 1.88
N THR A 16 10.96 -6.09 2.82
CA THR A 16 9.77 -6.41 3.64
C THR A 16 8.50 -6.46 2.78
N ILE A 17 8.37 -5.58 1.79
CA ILE A 17 7.25 -5.58 0.83
C ILE A 17 7.32 -6.83 -0.06
N GLN A 18 8.50 -7.15 -0.58
CA GLN A 18 8.76 -8.28 -1.45
C GLN A 18 8.59 -9.60 -0.70
N THR A 19 9.13 -9.74 0.51
CA THR A 19 8.93 -10.94 1.32
C THR A 19 7.47 -11.08 1.77
N SER A 20 6.79 -9.99 2.15
CA SER A 20 5.37 -10.06 2.48
C SER A 20 4.45 -10.32 1.27
N ILE A 21 4.86 -9.93 0.06
CA ILE A 21 4.15 -10.25 -1.19
C ILE A 21 4.46 -11.67 -1.68
N LEU A 22 5.70 -12.13 -1.55
CA LEU A 22 6.18 -13.43 -2.04
C LEU A 22 5.98 -14.58 -1.04
N GLN A 23 5.65 -14.31 0.22
CA GLN A 23 5.31 -15.36 1.16
C GLN A 23 4.08 -16.14 0.66
N ASN A 24 4.30 -17.42 0.35
CA ASN A 24 3.32 -18.40 -0.16
C ASN A 24 2.06 -18.55 0.72
N GLU A 25 2.08 -18.05 1.95
CA GLU A 25 0.91 -18.05 2.84
C GLU A 25 -0.23 -17.16 2.30
N ARG A 26 0.08 -16.14 1.49
CA ARG A 26 -0.93 -15.28 0.85
C ARG A 26 -1.66 -15.93 -0.33
N VAL A 27 -1.30 -17.13 -0.78
CA VAL A 27 -2.08 -17.84 -1.81
C VAL A 27 -3.47 -18.20 -1.29
N VAL A 28 -3.59 -18.42 0.03
CA VAL A 28 -4.88 -18.62 0.70
C VAL A 28 -5.65 -17.30 0.77
N ASP A 29 -4.96 -16.18 1.03
CA ASP A 29 -5.56 -14.84 1.06
C ASP A 29 -5.95 -14.32 -0.33
N ALA A 30 -5.27 -14.77 -1.38
CA ALA A 30 -5.52 -14.40 -2.78
C ALA A 30 -6.57 -15.30 -3.46
N GLN A 31 -7.00 -16.37 -2.79
CA GLN A 31 -8.13 -17.17 -3.24
C GLN A 31 -9.43 -16.43 -2.95
N VAL A 32 -10.12 -16.08 -4.03
CA VAL A 32 -11.39 -15.36 -3.93
C VAL A 32 -12.50 -16.23 -4.51
N GLN A 33 -13.43 -16.63 -3.65
CA GLN A 33 -14.65 -17.29 -4.09
C GLN A 33 -15.52 -16.28 -4.84
N LEU A 34 -15.83 -16.54 -6.10
CA LEU A 34 -16.55 -15.61 -6.99
C LEU A 34 -18.04 -15.58 -6.68
N GLN A 35 -18.39 -14.81 -5.65
CA GLN A 35 -19.76 -14.59 -5.20
C GLN A 35 -20.12 -13.09 -5.24
N PRO A 36 -21.39 -12.73 -5.51
CA PRO A 36 -21.83 -11.34 -5.56
C PRO A 36 -21.49 -10.53 -4.30
N SER A 37 -21.48 -11.17 -3.13
CA SER A 37 -21.24 -10.48 -1.84
C SER A 37 -19.88 -9.76 -1.74
N ILE A 38 -18.91 -10.08 -2.61
CA ILE A 38 -17.63 -9.36 -2.70
C ILE A 38 -17.83 -7.87 -2.99
N TYR A 39 -18.90 -7.51 -3.70
CA TYR A 39 -19.12 -6.13 -4.14
C TYR A 39 -20.12 -5.38 -3.27
N ASN A 40 -20.55 -5.92 -2.13
CA ASN A 40 -21.55 -5.26 -1.28
C ASN A 40 -21.02 -3.95 -0.66
N PRO A 41 -21.84 -2.89 -0.59
CA PRO A 41 -23.22 -2.80 -1.06
C PRO A 41 -23.30 -2.39 -2.55
N HIS A 42 -23.76 -3.28 -3.42
CA HIS A 42 -24.01 -2.98 -4.84
C HIS A 42 -25.41 -3.40 -5.24
N THR A 43 -25.91 -2.75 -6.30
CA THR A 43 -27.19 -3.02 -6.92
C THR A 43 -27.00 -3.82 -8.20
N THR A 44 -27.71 -4.93 -8.29
CA THR A 44 -27.81 -5.76 -9.49
C THR A 44 -29.10 -5.43 -10.24
N ILE A 45 -28.98 -5.04 -11.51
CA ILE A 45 -30.16 -4.77 -12.35
C ILE A 45 -30.65 -6.07 -12.98
N ILE A 46 -31.94 -6.34 -12.89
CA ILE A 46 -32.53 -7.57 -13.45
C ILE A 46 -33.70 -7.23 -14.36
N TYR A 47 -33.70 -7.81 -15.54
CA TYR A 47 -34.83 -7.86 -16.45
C TYR A 47 -35.21 -9.32 -16.71
N ALA A 48 -36.50 -9.61 -16.76
CA ALA A 48 -37.00 -10.90 -17.23
C ALA A 48 -38.26 -10.71 -18.06
N ASN A 49 -38.38 -11.47 -19.14
CA ASN A 49 -39.63 -11.51 -19.89
C ASN A 49 -40.73 -12.25 -19.09
N ASN A 50 -42.01 -12.00 -19.40
CA ASN A 50 -43.17 -12.54 -18.66
C ASN A 50 -43.17 -14.09 -18.54
N ASN A 51 -42.44 -14.77 -19.41
CA ASN A 51 -42.36 -16.22 -19.50
C ASN A 51 -41.23 -16.83 -18.66
N ALA A 52 -40.35 -16.01 -18.06
CA ALA A 52 -39.18 -16.46 -17.29
C ALA A 52 -39.37 -16.40 -15.76
N SER A 53 -40.62 -16.43 -15.27
CA SER A 53 -40.96 -16.21 -13.86
C SER A 53 -40.25 -17.15 -12.88
N SER A 54 -40.08 -18.43 -13.22
CA SER A 54 -39.39 -19.40 -12.37
C SER A 54 -37.87 -19.19 -12.30
N ALA A 55 -37.25 -18.79 -13.41
CA ALA A 55 -35.82 -18.46 -13.46
C ALA A 55 -35.52 -17.14 -12.72
N LEU A 56 -36.39 -16.14 -12.89
CA LEU A 56 -36.32 -14.87 -12.16
C LEU A 56 -36.42 -15.09 -10.64
N LEU A 57 -37.38 -15.89 -10.19
CA LEU A 57 -37.57 -16.17 -8.76
C LEU A 57 -36.31 -16.79 -8.13
N ARG A 58 -35.65 -17.71 -8.85
CA ARG A 58 -34.42 -18.37 -8.41
C ARG A 58 -33.25 -17.39 -8.36
N LEU A 59 -33.09 -16.55 -9.39
CA LEU A 59 -32.06 -15.51 -9.40
C LEU A 59 -32.24 -14.52 -8.26
N ASN A 60 -33.47 -14.05 -8.03
CA ASN A 60 -33.79 -13.15 -6.94
C ASN A 60 -33.44 -13.79 -5.59
N THR A 61 -33.84 -15.05 -5.38
CA THR A 61 -33.54 -15.79 -4.14
C THR A 61 -32.02 -15.96 -3.94
N TYR A 62 -31.28 -16.28 -4.99
CA TYR A 62 -29.83 -16.40 -4.95
C TYR A 62 -29.17 -15.07 -4.58
N LEU A 63 -29.55 -13.97 -5.21
CA LEU A 63 -28.97 -12.65 -4.98
C LEU A 63 -29.33 -12.08 -3.60
N THR A 64 -30.57 -12.27 -3.13
CA THR A 64 -30.95 -11.87 -1.76
C THR A 64 -30.14 -12.60 -0.69
N ASN A 65 -29.82 -13.88 -0.91
CA ASN A 65 -28.96 -14.64 0.01
C ASN A 65 -27.53 -14.11 0.07
N THR A 66 -27.10 -13.36 -0.95
CA THR A 66 -25.77 -12.73 -1.01
C THR A 66 -25.78 -11.28 -0.50
N ASN A 67 -26.90 -10.79 0.04
CA ASN A 67 -27.11 -9.41 0.48
C ASN A 67 -26.91 -8.35 -0.63
N ALA A 68 -27.03 -8.74 -1.90
CA ALA A 68 -26.98 -7.79 -3.01
C ALA A 68 -28.31 -7.03 -3.10
N ALA A 69 -28.27 -5.72 -3.35
CA ALA A 69 -29.48 -4.96 -3.65
C ALA A 69 -29.95 -5.33 -5.07
N ILE A 70 -31.27 -5.44 -5.27
CA ILE A 70 -31.84 -5.86 -6.55
C ILE A 70 -32.71 -4.73 -7.09
N ASP A 71 -32.45 -4.34 -8.34
CA ASP A 71 -33.23 -3.36 -9.07
C ASP A 71 -33.87 -4.00 -10.30
N GLN A 72 -35.13 -4.41 -10.14
CA GLN A 72 -35.86 -5.12 -11.19
C GLN A 72 -36.54 -4.12 -12.13
N ILE A 73 -36.29 -4.26 -13.44
CA ILE A 73 -36.91 -3.44 -14.49
C ILE A 73 -37.92 -4.25 -15.30
N SER A 74 -38.95 -3.56 -15.81
CA SER A 74 -40.06 -4.17 -16.56
C SER A 74 -39.80 -4.28 -18.07
N ALA A 75 -38.82 -3.54 -18.60
CA ALA A 75 -38.48 -3.51 -20.02
C ALA A 75 -37.02 -3.93 -20.25
N ASN A 76 -36.71 -4.45 -21.44
CA ASN A 76 -35.34 -4.82 -21.83
C ASN A 76 -34.49 -3.57 -22.12
N THR A 77 -34.22 -2.79 -21.10
CA THR A 77 -33.55 -1.50 -21.19
C THR A 77 -32.42 -1.39 -20.17
N ILE A 78 -31.77 -2.52 -19.82
CA ILE A 78 -30.68 -2.57 -18.83
C ILE A 78 -29.58 -1.58 -19.23
N VAL A 79 -29.09 -1.67 -20.47
CA VAL A 79 -28.02 -0.80 -20.98
C VAL A 79 -28.43 0.67 -20.92
N ASN A 80 -29.63 1.01 -21.40
CA ASN A 80 -30.12 2.39 -21.41
C ASN A 80 -30.24 2.97 -20.00
N LYS A 81 -30.70 2.17 -19.02
CA LYS A 81 -30.80 2.58 -17.62
C LYS A 81 -29.43 2.82 -17.00
N VAL A 82 -28.48 1.93 -17.26
CA VAL A 82 -27.10 2.09 -16.76
C VAL A 82 -26.44 3.33 -17.38
N VAL A 83 -26.63 3.57 -18.68
CA VAL A 83 -26.11 4.75 -19.37
C VAL A 83 -26.75 6.05 -18.87
N SER A 84 -28.06 6.07 -18.62
CA SER A 84 -28.72 7.27 -18.08
C SER A 84 -28.21 7.60 -16.68
N GLU A 85 -27.97 6.61 -15.83
CA GLU A 85 -27.44 6.85 -14.47
C GLU A 85 -25.97 7.28 -14.50
N TRP A 86 -25.18 6.81 -15.48
CA TRP A 86 -23.82 7.31 -15.69
C TRP A 86 -23.80 8.80 -16.04
N THR A 87 -24.77 9.28 -16.84
CA THR A 87 -24.87 10.70 -17.17
C THR A 87 -25.25 11.58 -15.98
N GLU A 88 -25.80 11.02 -14.91
CA GLU A 88 -26.13 11.75 -13.68
C GLU A 88 -24.93 11.85 -12.73
N SER A 89 -24.16 10.78 -12.55
CA SER A 89 -22.96 10.76 -11.70
C SER A 89 -22.07 9.54 -11.98
N GLU A 90 -20.79 9.80 -12.24
CA GLU A 90 -19.75 8.77 -12.41
C GLU A 90 -19.55 7.95 -11.13
N GLU A 91 -19.63 8.58 -9.95
CA GLU A 91 -19.49 7.90 -8.65
C GLU A 91 -20.62 6.88 -8.42
N ILE A 92 -21.85 7.23 -8.82
CA ILE A 92 -23.00 6.32 -8.78
C ILE A 92 -22.76 5.15 -9.72
N PHE A 93 -22.29 5.39 -10.94
CA PHE A 93 -22.03 4.33 -11.91
C PHE A 93 -20.94 3.36 -11.44
N VAL A 94 -19.81 3.89 -10.95
CA VAL A 94 -18.65 3.11 -10.49
C VAL A 94 -19.01 2.21 -9.31
N ASN A 95 -19.82 2.71 -8.37
CA ASN A 95 -20.06 2.02 -7.10
C ASN A 95 -21.38 1.24 -7.07
N LYS A 96 -22.44 1.71 -7.74
CA LYS A 96 -23.80 1.16 -7.60
C LYS A 96 -24.07 -0.04 -8.51
N TYR A 97 -23.67 0.00 -9.78
CA TYR A 97 -24.08 -1.02 -10.77
C TYR A 97 -22.89 -1.87 -11.24
N GLN A 98 -22.70 -3.02 -10.58
CA GLN A 98 -21.60 -3.93 -10.92
C GLN A 98 -21.98 -4.98 -11.95
N MET A 99 -23.19 -5.52 -11.85
CA MET A 99 -23.66 -6.57 -12.74
C MET A 99 -25.13 -6.41 -13.06
N GLY A 100 -25.55 -6.96 -14.20
CA GLY A 100 -26.94 -6.99 -14.63
C GLY A 100 -27.27 -8.26 -15.38
N PHE A 101 -28.55 -8.67 -15.33
CA PHE A 101 -29.02 -9.92 -15.91
C PHE A 101 -30.30 -9.70 -16.71
N GLY A 102 -30.29 -10.08 -17.99
CA GLY A 102 -31.46 -10.19 -18.84
C GLY A 102 -31.86 -11.65 -19.03
N ILE A 103 -33.09 -12.01 -18.64
CA ILE A 103 -33.59 -13.39 -18.71
C ILE A 103 -34.68 -13.49 -19.78
N PHE A 104 -34.46 -14.36 -20.76
CA PHE A 104 -35.38 -14.58 -21.87
C PHE A 104 -35.77 -16.06 -21.93
N ASN A 105 -37.05 -16.34 -21.69
CA ASN A 105 -37.61 -17.66 -21.92
C ASN A 105 -38.53 -17.62 -23.16
N ASN A 106 -38.19 -18.39 -24.20
CA ASN A 106 -39.04 -18.53 -25.37
C ASN A 106 -39.91 -19.80 -25.26
N LEU A 107 -41.13 -19.65 -24.77
CA LEU A 107 -42.10 -20.75 -24.65
C LEU A 107 -42.78 -21.15 -25.97
N THR A 108 -42.50 -20.45 -27.08
CA THR A 108 -43.15 -20.73 -28.37
C THR A 108 -42.47 -21.84 -29.17
N SER A 109 -41.25 -22.23 -28.80
CA SER A 109 -40.54 -23.37 -29.39
C SER A 109 -40.75 -24.64 -28.57
N THR A 110 -40.86 -25.78 -29.25
CA THR A 110 -40.89 -27.12 -28.65
C THR A 110 -39.65 -27.43 -27.79
N ASN A 111 -38.59 -26.63 -27.94
CA ASN A 111 -37.42 -26.64 -27.07
C ASN A 111 -37.49 -25.45 -26.10
N LEU A 112 -37.47 -25.73 -24.80
CA LEU A 112 -37.33 -24.72 -23.75
C LEU A 112 -35.92 -24.13 -23.80
N LEU A 113 -35.74 -23.07 -24.59
CA LEU A 113 -34.50 -22.31 -24.63
C LEU A 113 -34.59 -21.15 -23.63
N LEU A 114 -33.83 -21.26 -22.53
CA LEU A 114 -33.64 -20.17 -21.59
C LEU A 114 -32.32 -19.47 -21.92
N THR A 115 -32.39 -18.19 -22.26
CA THR A 115 -31.22 -17.36 -22.55
C THR A 115 -30.98 -16.39 -21.39
N PHE A 116 -29.75 -16.35 -20.90
CA PHE A 116 -29.26 -15.34 -19.96
C PHE A 116 -28.29 -14.40 -20.67
N GLU A 117 -28.64 -13.12 -20.72
CA GLU A 117 -27.72 -12.05 -21.07
C GLU A 117 -27.10 -11.50 -19.78
N VAL A 118 -25.77 -11.41 -19.76
CA VAL A 118 -25.01 -10.99 -18.58
C VAL A 118 -24.27 -9.70 -18.90
N TYR A 119 -24.50 -8.70 -18.08
CA TYR A 119 -23.85 -7.40 -18.13
C TYR A 119 -22.92 -7.28 -16.92
N PHE A 120 -21.72 -6.74 -17.12
CA PHE A 120 -20.73 -6.59 -16.04
C PHE A 120 -19.97 -5.28 -16.19
N SER A 121 -19.57 -4.70 -15.06
CA SER A 121 -18.66 -3.57 -14.99
C SER A 121 -17.22 -4.01 -15.24
N THR A 122 -16.49 -3.24 -16.04
CA THR A 122 -15.04 -3.42 -16.26
C THR A 122 -14.19 -2.74 -15.19
N ILE A 123 -14.81 -1.94 -14.31
CA ILE A 123 -14.09 -1.16 -13.29
C ILE A 123 -13.66 -2.06 -12.13
N ASN A 124 -14.53 -2.99 -11.72
CA ASN A 124 -14.25 -3.87 -10.60
C ASN A 124 -13.67 -5.21 -11.03
N TYR A 125 -12.57 -5.58 -10.37
CA TYR A 125 -11.90 -6.85 -10.57
C TYR A 125 -12.84 -8.01 -10.28
N HIS A 126 -12.78 -9.05 -11.11
CA HIS A 126 -13.60 -10.27 -11.04
C HIS A 126 -15.10 -10.13 -11.35
N THR A 127 -15.61 -8.94 -11.69
CA THR A 127 -17.05 -8.74 -11.91
C THR A 127 -17.56 -9.58 -13.08
N MET A 128 -16.77 -9.69 -14.15
CA MET A 128 -17.03 -10.57 -15.30
C MET A 128 -17.13 -12.05 -14.90
N ALA A 129 -16.20 -12.54 -14.10
CA ALA A 129 -16.15 -13.95 -13.71
C ALA A 129 -17.25 -14.28 -12.69
N THR A 130 -17.53 -13.36 -11.78
CA THR A 130 -18.62 -13.47 -10.80
C THR A 130 -19.98 -13.48 -11.49
N SER A 131 -20.24 -12.55 -12.41
CA SER A 131 -21.52 -12.49 -13.13
C SER A 131 -21.76 -13.76 -13.98
N LEU A 132 -20.71 -14.31 -14.58
CA LEU A 132 -20.76 -15.60 -15.26
C LEU A 132 -21.09 -16.76 -14.30
N ASN A 133 -20.47 -16.79 -13.11
CA ASN A 133 -20.75 -17.81 -12.10
C ASN A 133 -22.22 -17.76 -11.62
N VAL A 134 -22.78 -16.55 -11.45
CA VAL A 134 -24.19 -16.35 -11.12
C VAL A 134 -25.10 -16.87 -12.22
N ALA A 135 -24.85 -16.47 -13.47
CA ALA A 135 -25.68 -16.87 -14.61
C ALA A 135 -25.66 -18.38 -14.85
N THR A 136 -24.47 -18.99 -14.80
CA THR A 136 -24.30 -20.44 -14.97
C THR A 136 -24.94 -21.23 -13.83
N THR A 137 -24.81 -20.77 -12.58
CA THR A 137 -25.52 -21.35 -11.43
C THR A 137 -27.03 -21.29 -11.61
N ASN A 138 -27.58 -20.16 -12.04
CA ASN A 138 -29.02 -20.00 -12.25
C ASN A 138 -29.55 -20.86 -13.39
N LEU A 139 -28.80 -20.95 -14.49
CA LEU A 139 -29.12 -21.82 -15.61
C LEU A 139 -29.07 -23.30 -15.19
N PHE A 140 -28.06 -23.70 -14.43
CA PHE A 140 -27.95 -25.05 -13.90
C PHE A 140 -29.10 -25.39 -12.96
N GLN A 141 -29.45 -24.48 -12.04
CA GLN A 141 -30.60 -24.63 -11.16
C GLN A 141 -31.89 -24.77 -11.96
N PHE A 142 -32.09 -23.96 -12.99
CA PHE A 142 -33.24 -24.02 -13.89
C PHE A 142 -33.42 -25.42 -14.48
N TYR A 143 -32.41 -25.92 -15.19
CA TYR A 143 -32.47 -27.23 -15.84
C TYR A 143 -32.48 -28.42 -14.87
N ALA A 144 -31.79 -28.30 -13.74
CA ALA A 144 -31.78 -29.34 -12.72
C ALA A 144 -33.05 -29.33 -11.84
N ASN A 145 -33.96 -28.38 -12.06
CA ASN A 145 -35.18 -28.13 -11.30
C ASN A 145 -34.96 -28.13 -9.77
N SER A 146 -33.85 -27.56 -9.31
CA SER A 146 -33.49 -27.56 -7.90
C SER A 146 -32.69 -26.30 -7.57
N SER A 147 -33.12 -25.55 -6.55
CA SER A 147 -32.39 -24.39 -6.02
C SER A 147 -31.23 -24.78 -5.08
N LEU A 148 -31.16 -26.06 -4.67
CA LEU A 148 -30.11 -26.56 -3.79
C LEU A 148 -28.80 -26.83 -4.53
N LYS A 149 -28.86 -26.97 -5.86
CA LYS A 149 -27.71 -27.20 -6.70
C LYS A 149 -27.06 -25.86 -7.06
N SER A 150 -25.77 -25.70 -6.86
CA SER A 150 -25.05 -24.49 -7.24
C SER A 150 -23.67 -24.82 -7.76
N ILE A 151 -23.12 -23.91 -8.58
CA ILE A 151 -21.74 -23.97 -9.03
C ILE A 151 -20.96 -22.96 -8.19
N VAL A 152 -19.90 -23.41 -7.55
CA VAL A 152 -18.98 -22.55 -6.81
C VAL A 152 -17.70 -22.45 -7.62
N THR A 153 -17.36 -21.22 -8.02
CA THR A 153 -16.12 -20.94 -8.75
C THR A 153 -15.19 -20.15 -7.84
N THR A 154 -13.94 -20.57 -7.74
CA THR A 154 -12.88 -19.89 -6.99
C THR A 154 -11.81 -19.42 -7.97
N ASN A 155 -11.45 -18.14 -7.90
CA ASN A 155 -10.25 -17.67 -8.57
C ASN A 155 -9.05 -18.01 -7.69
N GLN A 156 -8.18 -18.90 -8.19
CA GLN A 156 -6.96 -19.29 -7.51
C GLN A 156 -5.77 -18.97 -8.41
N PRO A 157 -4.96 -17.96 -8.07
CA PRO A 157 -3.75 -17.65 -8.82
C PRO A 157 -2.81 -18.87 -8.86
N LEU A 158 -2.22 -19.13 -10.03
CA LEU A 158 -1.22 -20.16 -10.17
C LEU A 158 0.10 -19.69 -9.57
N LEU A 159 0.72 -20.53 -8.75
CA LEU A 159 2.09 -20.33 -8.31
C LEU A 159 3.01 -20.40 -9.53
N THR A 160 3.65 -19.29 -9.85
CA THR A 160 4.71 -19.27 -10.86
C THR A 160 6.04 -19.57 -10.17
N ASN A 161 6.86 -20.42 -10.78
CA ASN A 161 8.23 -20.61 -10.30
C ASN A 161 9.01 -19.32 -10.50
N GLU A 162 9.72 -18.86 -9.47
CA GLU A 162 10.50 -17.60 -9.41
C GLU A 162 11.45 -17.39 -10.61
N LYS A 163 11.78 -18.43 -11.36
CA LYS A 163 12.78 -18.41 -12.43
C LYS A 163 12.28 -17.99 -13.82
N LEU A 164 10.98 -17.71 -14.00
CA LEU A 164 10.38 -17.58 -15.34
C LEU A 164 9.87 -16.18 -15.73
N LEU A 165 9.97 -15.18 -14.86
CA LEU A 165 9.43 -13.83 -15.12
C LEU A 165 10.49 -12.73 -15.09
N VAL A 166 11.32 -12.70 -16.14
CA VAL A 166 12.24 -11.60 -16.47
C VAL A 166 11.54 -10.23 -16.49
N GLY A 167 10.21 -10.18 -16.71
CA GLY A 167 9.42 -8.94 -16.72
C GLY A 167 8.95 -8.43 -15.35
N GLN A 168 8.78 -9.31 -14.35
CA GLN A 168 8.45 -8.87 -12.98
C GLN A 168 9.67 -8.29 -12.29
N ASP A 169 10.84 -8.90 -12.52
CA ASP A 169 12.11 -8.35 -12.05
C ASP A 169 12.32 -6.93 -12.59
N LEU A 170 12.00 -6.65 -13.87
CA LEU A 170 12.07 -5.28 -14.43
C LEU A 170 11.08 -4.29 -13.82
N PHE A 171 9.86 -4.72 -13.49
CA PHE A 171 8.89 -3.87 -12.81
C PHE A 171 9.30 -3.56 -11.38
N PHE A 172 9.74 -4.58 -10.64
CA PHE A 172 10.28 -4.39 -9.30
C PHE A 172 11.60 -3.61 -9.34
N GLU A 173 12.46 -3.79 -10.35
CA GLU A 173 13.67 -2.99 -10.59
C GLU A 173 13.34 -1.52 -10.87
N MET A 174 12.22 -1.24 -11.55
CA MET A 174 11.70 0.12 -11.70
C MET A 174 11.16 0.68 -10.38
N ILE A 175 10.56 -0.17 -9.53
CA ILE A 175 10.21 0.19 -8.14
C ILE A 175 11.45 0.31 -7.25
N TYR A 176 12.56 -0.39 -7.54
CA TYR A 176 13.84 -0.24 -6.86
C TYR A 176 14.42 1.18 -7.04
N CYS A 177 14.02 1.94 -8.06
CA CYS A 177 14.32 3.37 -8.11
C CYS A 177 13.67 4.15 -6.95
N PHE A 178 12.53 3.69 -6.41
CA PHE A 178 11.99 4.19 -5.14
C PHE A 178 12.84 3.79 -3.93
N ASP A 179 13.69 2.76 -3.99
CA ASP A 179 14.65 2.42 -2.90
C ASP A 179 15.68 3.51 -2.70
N THR A 180 16.02 4.22 -3.77
CA THR A 180 16.92 5.36 -3.68
C THR A 180 16.26 6.54 -2.97
N LEU A 181 14.93 6.57 -2.86
CA LEU A 181 14.18 7.68 -2.27
C LEU A 181 14.35 7.74 -0.75
N PRO A 182 14.12 6.67 0.05
CA PRO A 182 14.45 6.67 1.48
C PRO A 182 15.93 6.96 1.75
N LEU A 183 16.85 6.39 0.94
CA LEU A 183 18.29 6.58 1.13
C LEU A 183 18.72 8.01 0.79
N SER A 184 18.21 8.59 -0.30
CA SER A 184 18.49 9.97 -0.69
C SER A 184 17.87 10.97 0.28
N LEU A 185 16.67 10.70 0.78
CA LEU A 185 15.98 11.51 1.78
C LEU A 185 16.69 11.43 3.14
N PHE A 186 17.20 10.25 3.52
CA PHE A 186 18.09 10.07 4.67
C PHE A 186 19.40 10.86 4.51
N ASN A 187 20.07 10.77 3.35
CA ASN A 187 21.28 11.53 3.07
C ASN A 187 21.03 13.04 3.07
N PHE A 188 19.92 13.50 2.49
CA PHE A 188 19.51 14.89 2.50
C PHE A 188 19.30 15.42 3.91
N ILE A 189 18.58 14.68 4.76
CA ILE A 189 18.36 15.05 6.16
C ILE A 189 19.68 15.07 6.93
N ASN A 190 20.53 14.05 6.77
CA ASN A 190 21.85 14.04 7.40
C ASN A 190 22.71 15.24 6.96
N SER A 191 22.62 15.66 5.69
CA SER A 191 23.29 16.86 5.20
C SER A 191 22.77 18.14 5.85
N ILE A 192 21.47 18.24 6.16
CA ILE A 192 20.90 19.38 6.90
C ILE A 192 21.41 19.37 8.34
N LEU A 193 21.39 18.22 9.01
CA LEU A 193 21.86 18.07 10.39
C LEU A 193 23.35 18.41 10.51
N ALA A 194 24.15 17.94 9.56
CA ALA A 194 25.55 18.31 9.42
C ALA A 194 25.75 19.83 9.33
N ALA A 195 24.98 20.51 8.48
CA ALA A 195 25.08 21.95 8.32
C ALA A 195 24.73 22.70 9.62
N ILE A 196 23.71 22.24 10.36
CA ILE A 196 23.34 22.80 11.67
C ILE A 196 24.48 22.62 12.67
N PHE A 197 25.10 21.43 12.69
CA PHE A 197 26.24 21.14 13.56
C PHE A 197 27.43 22.07 13.33
N ILE A 198 27.82 22.26 12.07
CA ILE A 198 28.87 23.20 11.68
C ILE A 198 28.50 24.63 12.14
N GLY A 199 27.22 25.00 12.02
CA GLY A 199 26.70 26.27 12.52
C GLY A 199 26.88 26.46 14.03
N ILE A 200 26.62 25.42 14.83
CA ILE A 200 26.78 25.48 16.30
C ILE A 200 28.26 25.61 16.69
N LEU A 201 29.14 24.81 16.09
CA LEU A 201 30.58 24.84 16.39
C LEU A 201 31.20 26.18 16.00
N SER A 202 30.86 26.70 14.81
CA SER A 202 31.36 27.99 14.33
C SER A 202 30.82 29.20 15.13
N SER A 203 29.65 29.07 15.77
CA SER A 203 29.05 30.15 16.57
C SER A 203 29.97 30.62 17.71
N ASN A 204 30.66 29.69 18.38
CA ASN A 204 31.56 30.02 19.48
C ASN A 204 32.76 30.84 18.99
N VAL A 205 33.36 30.45 17.86
CA VAL A 205 34.48 31.19 17.23
C VAL A 205 34.04 32.59 16.79
N ILE A 206 32.83 32.71 16.22
CA ILE A 206 32.25 34.01 15.84
C ILE A 206 32.06 34.89 17.08
N ARG A 207 31.52 34.33 18.17
CA ARG A 207 31.29 35.08 19.42
C ARG A 207 32.59 35.54 20.06
N GLU A 208 33.63 34.72 20.03
CA GLU A 208 34.96 35.12 20.51
C GLU A 208 35.55 36.28 19.70
N ARG A 209 35.30 36.30 18.39
CA ARG A 209 35.72 37.41 17.51
C ARG A 209 34.93 38.69 17.80
N LEU A 210 33.61 38.59 17.98
CA LEU A 210 32.76 39.76 18.28
C LEU A 210 33.05 40.35 19.66
N THR A 211 33.38 39.51 20.64
CA THR A 211 33.70 39.96 22.00
C THR A 211 35.17 40.36 22.18
N HIS A 212 35.99 40.28 21.12
CA HIS A 212 37.44 40.48 21.18
C HIS A 212 38.17 39.58 22.19
N SER A 213 37.55 38.48 22.62
CA SER A 213 38.13 37.54 23.58
C SER A 213 39.38 36.87 23.00
N LYS A 214 39.39 36.61 21.69
CA LYS A 214 40.55 36.06 20.97
C LYS A 214 41.76 37.00 20.99
N ASP A 215 41.53 38.30 20.87
CA ASP A 215 42.60 39.31 20.89
C ASP A 215 43.21 39.38 22.30
N LEU A 216 42.36 39.33 23.33
CA LEU A 216 42.80 39.27 24.74
C LEU A 216 43.67 38.03 25.01
N GLN A 217 43.27 36.86 24.51
CA GLN A 217 44.02 35.62 24.67
C GLN A 217 45.37 35.63 23.92
N LEU A 218 45.47 36.34 22.79
CA LEU A 218 46.74 36.52 22.09
C LEU A 218 47.67 37.50 22.84
N LEU A 219 47.11 38.52 23.48
CA LEU A 219 47.87 39.47 24.30
C LEU A 219 48.47 38.83 25.56
N THR A 220 47.86 37.77 26.10
CA THR A 220 48.42 36.99 27.21
C THR A 220 49.57 36.04 26.79
N ARG A 221 50.09 36.21 25.56
CA ARG A 221 51.16 35.38 24.96
C ARG A 221 50.78 33.93 24.76
N LEU A 222 49.49 33.61 24.64
CA LEU A 222 49.08 32.27 24.26
C LEU A 222 49.51 31.98 22.82
N SER A 223 50.11 30.81 22.58
CA SER A 223 50.51 30.43 21.22
C SER A 223 49.27 30.15 20.37
N LYS A 224 49.30 30.56 19.09
CA LYS A 224 48.20 30.28 18.15
C LYS A 224 47.89 28.78 18.05
N PHE A 225 48.92 27.94 18.13
CA PHE A 225 48.78 26.48 18.11
C PHE A 225 48.00 25.98 19.33
N THR A 226 48.36 26.44 20.53
CA THR A 226 47.67 26.05 21.78
C THR A 226 46.19 26.46 21.75
N TYR A 227 45.88 27.63 21.20
CA TYR A 227 44.49 28.08 21.03
C TYR A 227 43.71 27.10 20.15
N TRP A 228 44.15 26.91 18.91
CA TRP A 228 43.42 26.05 17.95
C TRP A 228 43.33 24.61 18.41
N PHE A 229 44.37 24.09 19.07
CA PHE A 229 44.35 22.75 19.65
C PHE A 229 43.32 22.63 20.78
N SER A 230 43.24 23.63 21.66
CA SER A 230 42.22 23.66 22.73
C SER A 230 40.81 23.75 22.16
N THR A 231 40.59 24.56 21.13
CA THR A 231 39.30 24.67 20.43
C THR A 231 38.93 23.34 19.77
N ALA A 232 39.87 22.69 19.07
CA ALA A 232 39.63 21.39 18.45
C ALA A 232 39.27 20.30 19.47
N ILE A 233 39.92 20.26 20.64
CA ILE A 233 39.57 19.34 21.72
C ILE A 233 38.16 19.61 22.24
N TYR A 234 37.81 20.88 22.45
CA TYR A 234 36.48 21.27 22.92
C TYR A 234 35.38 20.84 21.94
N ASP A 235 35.59 21.14 20.65
CA ASP A 235 34.64 20.80 19.58
C ASP A 235 34.52 19.27 19.41
N PHE A 236 35.62 18.53 19.52
CA PHE A 236 35.61 17.07 19.50
C PHE A 236 34.83 16.49 20.68
N ALA A 237 35.01 17.02 21.89
CA ALA A 237 34.28 16.57 23.08
C ALA A 237 32.78 16.88 22.97
N LEU A 238 32.41 18.07 22.49
CA LEU A 238 31.02 18.47 22.26
C LEU A 238 30.38 17.56 21.21
N CYS A 239 31.11 17.26 20.14
CA CYS A 239 30.68 16.32 19.12
C CYS A 239 30.40 14.92 19.69
N LEU A 240 31.32 14.37 20.49
CA LEU A 240 31.14 13.05 21.13
C LEU A 240 29.84 13.00 21.95
N ILE A 241 29.54 14.06 22.71
CA ILE A 241 28.31 14.16 23.50
C ILE A 241 27.08 14.14 22.59
N LEU A 242 27.07 14.94 21.53
CA LEU A 242 25.92 15.02 20.64
C LEU A 242 25.71 13.74 19.82
N CYS A 243 26.78 13.12 19.30
CA CYS A 243 26.69 11.82 18.62
C CYS A 243 26.14 10.73 19.56
N SER A 244 26.55 10.75 20.84
CA SER A 244 26.04 9.82 21.85
C SER A 244 24.55 10.03 22.11
N ILE A 245 24.10 11.28 22.29
CA ILE A 245 22.69 11.62 22.48
C ILE A 245 21.85 11.18 21.28
N LEU A 246 22.31 11.46 20.05
CA LEU A 246 21.59 11.09 18.84
C LEU A 246 21.47 9.56 18.70
N THR A 247 22.54 8.83 19.01
CA THR A 247 22.54 7.36 19.01
C THR A 247 21.57 6.78 20.05
N ILE A 248 21.52 7.36 21.25
CA ILE A 248 20.57 6.97 22.31
C ILE A 248 19.13 7.20 21.85
N ILE A 249 18.84 8.35 21.23
CA ILE A 249 17.50 8.67 20.74
C ILE A 249 17.04 7.69 19.66
N VAL A 250 17.91 7.36 18.69
CA VAL A 250 17.64 6.35 17.66
C VAL A 250 17.37 4.98 18.28
N LYS A 251 18.13 4.61 19.32
CA LYS A 251 17.91 3.33 20.02
C LYS A 251 16.56 3.27 20.72
N ILE A 252 16.18 4.33 21.43
CA ILE A 252 14.91 4.41 22.17
C ILE A 252 13.73 4.40 21.21
N SER A 253 13.80 5.16 20.11
CA SER A 253 12.72 5.21 19.12
C SER A 253 12.51 3.87 18.41
N ALA A 254 13.58 3.10 18.20
CA ALA A 254 13.50 1.76 17.64
C ALA A 254 12.84 0.77 18.61
N VAL A 255 13.23 0.78 19.89
CA VAL A 255 12.67 -0.12 20.92
C VAL A 255 11.17 0.10 21.09
N TYR A 256 10.70 1.35 21.15
CA TYR A 256 9.27 1.67 21.31
C TYR A 256 8.40 1.12 20.16
N ARG A 257 8.98 0.87 18.99
CA ARG A 257 8.24 0.38 17.81
C ARG A 257 8.16 -1.13 17.69
N VAL A 258 9.16 -1.86 18.19
CA VAL A 258 9.12 -3.33 18.28
C VAL A 258 7.88 -3.78 19.07
N ASP A 259 7.55 -3.07 20.15
CA ASP A 259 6.35 -3.34 20.96
C ASP A 259 5.03 -3.00 20.24
N SER A 260 5.07 -2.20 19.16
CA SER A 260 3.89 -1.79 18.38
C SER A 260 3.60 -2.67 17.15
N GLY A 261 4.35 -3.76 16.96
CA GLY A 261 4.15 -4.71 15.86
C GLY A 261 4.63 -4.20 14.49
N ALA A 262 5.37 -3.09 14.44
CA ALA A 262 6.01 -2.62 13.22
C ALA A 262 7.40 -3.28 13.10
N GLU A 263 7.60 -4.08 12.05
CA GLU A 263 8.89 -4.72 11.72
C GLU A 263 9.93 -3.68 11.28
N VAL A 264 10.50 -2.95 12.23
CA VAL A 264 11.68 -2.10 12.05
C VAL A 264 12.91 -2.89 12.54
N GLU A 265 13.13 -4.08 11.99
CA GLU A 265 14.17 -4.97 12.53
C GLU A 265 15.54 -4.78 11.86
N ILE A 266 15.59 -4.17 10.67
CA ILE A 266 16.78 -4.29 9.82
C ILE A 266 17.85 -3.20 10.09
N TYR A 267 17.46 -1.98 10.47
CA TYR A 267 18.43 -0.88 10.63
C TYR A 267 18.92 -0.66 12.07
N VAL A 268 18.21 -1.17 13.09
CA VAL A 268 18.54 -0.98 14.51
C VAL A 268 18.77 -2.31 15.23
N SER A 269 19.26 -3.31 14.49
CA SER A 269 19.93 -4.44 15.11
C SER A 269 21.11 -3.92 15.95
N ASN A 270 21.32 -4.50 17.14
CA ASN A 270 22.45 -4.17 18.02
C ASN A 270 23.81 -4.26 17.29
N GLN A 271 23.88 -4.99 16.18
CA GLN A 271 25.09 -5.13 15.36
C GLN A 271 25.38 -3.90 14.49
N HIS A 272 24.38 -3.08 14.17
CA HIS A 272 24.53 -1.95 13.24
C HIS A 272 24.65 -0.57 13.92
N ILE A 273 24.26 -0.47 15.19
CA ILE A 273 24.27 0.81 15.91
C ILE A 273 25.68 1.38 16.11
N GLY A 274 26.69 0.50 16.25
CA GLY A 274 28.09 0.91 16.33
C GLY A 274 28.59 1.57 15.03
N TYR A 275 28.15 1.07 13.88
CA TYR A 275 28.48 1.68 12.58
C TYR A 275 27.84 3.06 12.43
N PHE A 276 26.60 3.24 12.86
CA PHE A 276 25.95 4.55 12.86
C PHE A 276 26.71 5.57 13.72
N PHE A 277 27.06 5.19 14.95
CA PHE A 277 27.85 6.06 15.84
C PHE A 277 29.19 6.44 15.19
N LEU A 278 29.89 5.46 14.61
CA LEU A 278 31.18 5.66 13.97
C LEU A 278 31.09 6.53 12.72
N ILE A 279 30.04 6.37 11.90
CA ILE A 279 29.80 7.21 10.72
C ILE A 279 29.54 8.66 11.14
N PHE A 280 28.68 8.91 12.14
CA PHE A 280 28.43 10.28 12.61
C PHE A 280 29.68 10.92 13.20
N LEU A 281 30.50 10.15 13.92
CA LEU A 281 31.77 10.62 14.49
C LEU A 281 32.81 10.92 13.41
N LEU A 282 32.95 10.07 12.38
CA LEU A 282 33.85 10.34 11.26
C LEU A 282 33.37 11.56 10.46
N TYR A 283 32.06 11.67 10.24
CA TYR A 283 31.48 12.77 9.51
C TYR A 283 31.72 14.12 10.22
N SER A 284 31.53 14.18 11.54
CA SER A 284 31.81 15.39 12.30
C SER A 284 33.31 15.73 12.34
N LEU A 285 34.18 14.73 12.44
CA LEU A 285 35.63 14.89 12.34
C LEU A 285 36.06 15.47 10.99
N THR A 286 35.39 15.10 9.89
CA THR A 286 35.65 15.71 8.58
C THR A 286 35.17 17.15 8.45
N SER A 287 34.29 17.59 9.34
CA SER A 287 33.72 18.95 9.34
C SER A 287 34.43 19.94 10.27
N LEU A 288 35.38 19.45 11.07
CA LEU A 288 36.18 20.17 12.05
C LEU A 288 37.48 20.70 11.41
#